data_AF-A0A961WMD9-F1
#
_entry.id   AF-A0A961WMD9-F1
#
_cell.length_a   1.000
_cell.length_b   1.000
_cell.length_c   1.000
_cell.angle_alpha   90.00
_cell.angle_beta   90.00
_cell.angle_gamma   90.00
#
_symmetry.space_group_name_H-M   'P 1'
#
loop_
_entity.id
_entity.type
_entity.pdbx_description
1 polymer ?
#
loop_
_entity_poly.entity_id
_entity_poly.type
_entity_poly.pdbx_seq_one_letter_code
_entity_poly.pdbx_strand_id
1 'polypeptide(L)'
;MSEGGRSRIGSISMGLRAGLMLVAGLFAAIFPLQALAVLVVMAGAIFLVDGALGLWAVTFGGARTGNFWFDVVRNALSIIMGFLILMSPVLATLLTTTLIVYLVAAQAIIVGAMEIYLVTREREFYVRIWPMVLNGALYILLGILLFLAPLAAASFFVILGGVLAVFFSFGLLGLAWHLYQKGF
;
A
#
# COMPACT_ATOMS: atom_id res chain seq x y z
N MET A 1 23.78 0.77 -29.54
CA MET A 1 22.30 0.88 -29.49
C MET A 1 21.94 2.35 -29.69
N SER A 2 21.24 2.70 -30.77
CA SER A 2 20.90 4.11 -31.07
C SER A 2 19.87 4.65 -30.07
N GLU A 3 19.95 5.94 -29.75
CA GLU A 3 19.09 6.60 -28.75
C GLU A 3 17.58 6.47 -29.07
N GLY A 4 17.21 6.38 -30.36
CA GLY A 4 15.83 6.17 -30.81
C GLY A 4 15.22 4.81 -30.44
N GLY A 5 16.02 3.79 -30.10
CA GLY A 5 15.53 2.49 -29.62
C GLY A 5 15.09 2.50 -28.16
N ARG A 6 15.80 3.25 -27.29
CA ARG A 6 15.47 3.39 -25.86
C ARG A 6 14.19 4.21 -25.63
N SER A 7 13.98 5.26 -26.44
CA SER A 7 12.77 6.08 -26.38
C SER A 7 11.49 5.29 -26.68
N ARG A 8 11.53 4.40 -27.68
CA ARG A 8 10.40 3.53 -28.05
C ARG A 8 10.03 2.53 -26.96
N ILE A 9 11.01 1.86 -26.36
CA ILE A 9 10.77 0.89 -25.28
C ILE A 9 10.17 1.60 -24.06
N GLY A 10 10.64 2.82 -23.75
CA GLY A 10 10.09 3.65 -22.68
C GLY A 10 8.63 4.07 -22.91
N SER A 11 8.28 4.46 -24.15
CA SER A 11 6.90 4.81 -24.51
C SER A 11 5.95 3.61 -24.38
N ILE A 12 6.36 2.43 -24.86
CA ILE A 12 5.53 1.21 -24.82
C ILE A 12 5.27 0.77 -23.39
N SER A 13 6.29 0.73 -22.52
CA SER A 13 6.11 0.32 -21.12
C SER A 13 5.22 1.29 -20.36
N MET A 14 5.35 2.60 -20.64
CA MET A 14 4.50 3.64 -20.06
C MET A 14 3.04 3.52 -20.53
N GLY A 15 2.84 3.28 -21.83
CA GLY A 15 1.51 3.05 -22.41
C GLY A 15 0.84 1.79 -21.85
N LEU A 16 1.57 0.68 -21.71
CA LEU A 16 1.06 -0.55 -21.11
C LEU A 16 0.66 -0.33 -19.65
N ARG A 17 1.52 0.31 -18.85
CA ARG A 17 1.23 0.66 -17.45
C ARG A 17 -0.03 1.51 -17.35
N ALA A 18 -0.15 2.53 -18.20
CA ALA A 18 -1.30 3.42 -18.20
C ALA A 18 -2.59 2.69 -18.60
N GLY A 19 -2.52 1.79 -19.59
CA GLY A 19 -3.65 0.94 -19.96
C GLY A 19 -4.10 0.02 -18.83
N LEU A 20 -3.16 -0.64 -18.14
CA LEU A 20 -3.46 -1.49 -16.98
C LEU A 20 -4.06 -0.67 -15.83
N MET A 21 -3.49 0.51 -15.53
CA MET A 21 -4.02 1.42 -14.50
C MET A 21 -5.42 1.91 -14.84
N LEU A 22 -5.72 2.17 -16.12
CA LEU A 22 -7.04 2.60 -16.56
C LEU A 22 -8.07 1.50 -16.35
N VAL A 23 -7.78 0.27 -16.78
CA VAL A 23 -8.68 -0.88 -16.62
C VAL A 23 -8.90 -1.19 -15.14
N ALA A 24 -7.83 -1.26 -14.34
CA ALA A 24 -7.93 -1.51 -12.91
C ALA A 24 -8.69 -0.39 -12.19
N GLY A 25 -8.47 0.88 -12.58
CA GLY A 25 -9.15 2.03 -12.01
C GLY A 25 -10.64 2.05 -12.31
N LEU A 26 -11.03 1.76 -13.55
CA LEU A 26 -12.44 1.61 -13.94
C LEU A 26 -13.10 0.44 -13.22
N PHE A 27 -12.41 -0.70 -13.11
CA PHE A 27 -12.90 -1.86 -12.37
C PHE A 27 -13.15 -1.53 -10.89
N ALA A 28 -12.22 -0.82 -10.25
CA ALA A 28 -12.37 -0.39 -8.86
C ALA A 28 -13.52 0.61 -8.64
N ALA A 29 -13.77 1.50 -9.61
CA ALA A 29 -14.84 2.48 -9.51
C ALA A 29 -16.24 1.86 -9.73
N ILE A 30 -16.37 0.91 -10.67
CA ILE A 30 -17.65 0.29 -11.02
C ILE A 30 -18.00 -0.87 -10.07
N PHE A 31 -17.00 -1.65 -9.66
CA PHE A 31 -17.15 -2.87 -8.88
C PHE A 31 -16.32 -2.82 -7.59
N PRO A 32 -16.65 -1.91 -6.64
CA PRO A 32 -15.78 -1.62 -5.50
C PRO A 32 -15.61 -2.80 -4.55
N LEU A 33 -16.65 -3.62 -4.34
CA LEU A 33 -16.55 -4.79 -3.45
C LEU A 33 -15.68 -5.89 -4.05
N GLN A 34 -15.79 -6.14 -5.36
CA GLN A 34 -14.97 -7.13 -6.05
C GLN A 34 -13.52 -6.66 -6.12
N ALA A 35 -13.29 -5.39 -6.42
CA ALA A 35 -11.96 -4.79 -6.39
C ALA A 35 -11.36 -4.82 -4.98
N LEU A 36 -12.15 -4.57 -3.93
CA LEU A 36 -11.73 -4.70 -2.54
C LEU A 36 -11.25 -6.13 -2.24
N ALA A 37 -11.98 -7.16 -2.68
CA ALA A 37 -11.57 -8.54 -2.47
C ALA A 37 -10.21 -8.85 -3.11
N VAL A 38 -9.99 -8.39 -4.35
CA VAL A 38 -8.69 -8.53 -5.04
C VAL A 38 -7.59 -7.78 -4.28
N LEU A 39 -7.86 -6.54 -3.87
CA LEU A 39 -6.91 -5.71 -3.13
C LEU A 39 -6.57 -6.30 -1.76
N VAL A 40 -7.53 -6.93 -1.08
CA VAL A 40 -7.29 -7.63 0.19
C VAL A 40 -6.32 -8.79 -0.03
N VAL A 41 -6.53 -9.64 -1.04
CA VAL A 41 -5.60 -10.74 -1.35
C VAL A 41 -4.20 -10.21 -1.69
N MET A 42 -4.13 -9.17 -2.52
CA MET A 42 -2.86 -8.52 -2.86
C MET A 42 -2.18 -7.91 -1.63
N ALA A 43 -2.95 -7.28 -0.73
CA ALA A 43 -2.45 -6.74 0.53
C ALA A 43 -1.87 -7.84 1.42
N GLY A 44 -2.49 -9.02 1.46
CA GLY A 44 -1.95 -10.18 2.17
C GLY A 44 -0.57 -10.58 1.64
N ALA A 45 -0.40 -10.66 0.32
CA ALA A 45 0.89 -10.93 -0.29
C ALA A 45 1.92 -9.83 -0.01
N ILE A 46 1.51 -8.56 -0.10
CA ILE A 46 2.37 -7.40 0.20
C ILE A 46 2.82 -7.42 1.66
N PHE A 47 1.93 -7.73 2.61
CA PHE A 47 2.29 -7.82 4.02
C PHE A 47 3.30 -8.94 4.32
N LEU A 48 3.17 -10.10 3.67
CA LEU A 48 4.19 -11.14 3.77
C LEU A 48 5.54 -10.66 3.26
N VAL A 49 5.56 -10.01 2.09
CA VAL A 49 6.80 -9.49 1.50
C VAL A 49 7.40 -8.39 2.37
N ASP A 50 6.61 -7.42 2.82
CA ASP A 50 7.05 -6.31 3.67
C ASP A 50 7.60 -6.82 4.99
N GLY A 51 6.89 -7.75 5.65
CA GLY A 51 7.36 -8.35 6.89
C GLY A 51 8.63 -9.18 6.74
N ALA A 52 8.75 -9.97 5.66
CA ALA A 52 9.95 -10.75 5.38
C ALA A 52 11.15 -9.86 5.05
N LEU A 53 10.98 -8.88 4.15
CA LEU A 53 12.03 -7.92 3.80
C LEU A 53 12.41 -7.03 4.99
N GLY A 54 11.45 -6.66 5.84
CA GLY A 54 11.69 -5.87 7.03
C GLY A 54 12.49 -6.63 8.09
N LEU A 55 12.17 -7.90 8.38
CA LEU A 55 13.00 -8.74 9.25
C LEU A 55 14.40 -8.98 8.66
N TRP A 56 14.49 -9.12 7.34
CA TRP A 56 15.77 -9.24 6.64
C TRP A 56 16.62 -7.97 6.77
N ALA A 57 16.01 -6.79 6.65
CA ALA A 57 16.67 -5.50 6.86
C ALA A 57 17.13 -5.32 8.31
N VAL A 58 16.37 -5.78 9.29
CA VAL A 58 16.77 -5.72 10.70
C VAL A 58 17.97 -6.63 11.00
N THR A 59 18.06 -7.79 10.32
CA THR A 59 19.12 -8.77 10.55
C THR A 59 20.42 -8.44 9.80
N PHE A 60 20.35 -7.87 8.60
CA PHE A 60 21.52 -7.63 7.74
C PHE A 60 21.73 -6.16 7.32
N GLY A 61 20.84 -5.24 7.67
CA GLY A 61 20.79 -3.87 7.14
C GLY A 61 21.77 -2.86 7.73
N GLY A 62 22.64 -3.24 8.67
CA GLY A 62 23.77 -2.44 9.17
C GLY A 62 23.42 -1.18 10.00
N ALA A 63 22.31 -0.50 9.71
CA ALA A 63 21.82 0.64 10.46
C ALA A 63 20.98 0.14 11.64
N ARG A 64 21.58 0.08 12.83
CA ARG A 64 20.80 -0.03 14.07
C ARG A 64 20.15 1.33 14.34
N THR A 65 18.95 1.55 13.83
CA THR A 65 18.02 2.50 14.44
C THR A 65 17.83 2.10 15.90
N GLY A 66 17.63 3.07 16.81
CA GLY A 66 17.55 2.85 18.27
C GLY A 66 16.42 1.91 18.73
N ASN A 67 15.66 1.34 17.81
CA ASN A 67 14.34 0.78 18.05
C ASN A 67 14.15 -0.63 17.45
N PHE A 68 15.21 -1.44 17.50
CA PHE A 68 15.27 -2.82 17.00
C PHE A 68 14.02 -3.65 17.29
N TRP A 69 13.53 -3.63 18.55
CA TRP A 69 12.39 -4.44 18.96
C TRP A 69 11.08 -4.03 18.30
N PHE A 70 10.89 -2.75 18.04
CA PHE A 70 9.70 -2.29 17.32
C PHE A 70 9.72 -2.76 15.88
N ASP A 71 10.87 -2.63 15.20
CA ASP A 71 11.00 -3.09 13.83
C ASP A 71 10.73 -4.59 13.73
N VAL A 72 11.22 -5.39 14.69
CA VAL A 72 10.88 -6.82 14.79
C VAL A 72 9.38 -7.03 14.96
N VAL A 73 8.73 -6.34 15.91
CA VAL A 73 7.29 -6.52 16.19
C VAL A 73 6.42 -6.08 15.01
N ARG A 74 6.72 -4.93 14.38
CA ARG A 74 6.00 -4.41 13.20
C ARG A 74 6.07 -5.42 12.05
N ASN A 75 7.26 -5.94 11.77
CA ASN A 75 7.45 -6.86 10.66
C ASN A 75 6.85 -8.24 10.95
N ALA A 76 6.93 -8.72 12.20
CA ALA A 76 6.23 -9.94 12.62
C ALA A 76 4.71 -9.80 12.49
N LEU A 77 4.14 -8.67 12.91
CA LEU A 77 2.71 -8.38 12.78
C LEU A 77 2.28 -8.33 11.31
N SER A 78 3.13 -7.75 10.44
CA SER A 78 2.92 -7.75 8.99
C SER A 78 2.86 -9.18 8.44
N ILE A 79 3.81 -10.05 8.80
CA ILE A 79 3.78 -11.47 8.39
C ILE A 79 2.50 -12.18 8.86
N ILE A 80 2.13 -12.00 10.13
CA ILE A 80 0.92 -12.61 10.69
C ILE A 80 -0.31 -12.17 9.91
N MET A 81 -0.47 -10.88 9.62
CA MET A 81 -1.61 -10.42 8.82
C MET A 81 -1.57 -10.92 7.39
N GLY A 82 -0.40 -10.90 6.74
CA GLY A 82 -0.25 -11.45 5.40
C GLY A 82 -0.70 -12.91 5.34
N PHE A 83 -0.29 -13.71 6.32
CA PHE A 83 -0.67 -15.11 6.44
C PHE A 83 -2.18 -15.29 6.68
N LEU A 84 -2.76 -14.57 7.65
CA LEU A 84 -4.19 -14.65 7.97
C LEU A 84 -5.08 -14.27 6.79
N ILE A 85 -4.68 -13.24 6.04
CA ILE A 85 -5.41 -12.80 4.85
C ILE A 85 -5.35 -13.85 3.74
N LEU A 86 -4.17 -14.41 3.44
CA LEU A 86 -4.03 -15.40 2.38
C LEU A 86 -4.63 -16.76 2.73
N MET A 87 -4.70 -17.11 4.01
CA MET A 87 -5.41 -18.31 4.50
C MET A 87 -6.92 -18.13 4.59
N SER A 88 -7.44 -16.90 4.44
CA SER A 88 -8.87 -16.61 4.55
C SER A 88 -9.78 -17.44 3.62
N PRO A 89 -9.41 -17.82 2.37
CA PRO A 89 -10.27 -18.67 1.56
C PRO A 89 -10.44 -20.08 2.15
N VAL A 90 -9.40 -20.59 2.83
CA VAL A 90 -9.40 -21.89 3.52
C VAL A 90 -10.13 -21.78 4.86
N LEU A 91 -10.00 -20.63 5.52
CA LEU A 91 -10.59 -20.31 6.82
C LEU A 91 -11.88 -19.47 6.67
N ALA A 92 -12.58 -19.55 5.53
CA ALA A 92 -13.64 -18.60 5.17
C ALA A 92 -14.82 -18.57 6.16
N THR A 93 -15.02 -19.65 6.92
CA THR A 93 -16.03 -19.74 7.98
C THR A 93 -15.64 -18.95 9.23
N LEU A 94 -14.35 -18.70 9.45
CA LEU A 94 -13.78 -17.98 10.60
C LEU A 94 -13.32 -16.56 10.22
N LEU A 95 -12.79 -16.38 9.01
CA LEU A 95 -12.22 -15.14 8.49
C LEU A 95 -13.10 -14.58 7.38
N THR A 96 -14.08 -13.77 7.77
CA THR A 96 -14.90 -12.98 6.83
C THR A 96 -14.17 -11.71 6.39
N THR A 97 -14.53 -11.17 5.22
CA THR A 97 -13.98 -9.89 4.71
C THR A 97 -14.07 -8.77 5.75
N THR A 98 -15.19 -8.69 6.47
CA THR A 98 -15.38 -7.69 7.54
C THR A 98 -14.39 -7.87 8.68
N LEU A 99 -14.15 -9.11 9.11
CA LEU A 99 -13.19 -9.42 10.17
C LEU A 99 -11.76 -9.05 9.74
N ILE A 100 -11.39 -9.32 8.49
CA ILE A 100 -10.09 -8.89 7.93
C ILE A 100 -9.96 -7.37 7.97
N VAL A 101 -11.01 -6.63 7.60
CA VAL A 101 -10.98 -5.16 7.68
C VAL A 101 -10.81 -4.68 9.12
N TYR A 102 -11.45 -5.32 10.10
CA TYR A 102 -11.22 -5.01 11.52
C TYR A 102 -9.79 -5.30 11.98
N LEU A 103 -9.19 -6.40 11.52
CA LEU A 103 -7.80 -6.73 11.82
C LEU A 103 -6.84 -5.66 11.24
N VAL A 104 -7.08 -5.24 10.00
CA VAL A 104 -6.32 -4.15 9.35
C VAL A 104 -6.54 -2.82 10.08
N ALA A 105 -7.76 -2.53 10.52
CA ALA A 105 -8.08 -1.34 11.31
C ALA A 105 -7.29 -1.30 12.62
N ALA A 106 -7.28 -2.40 13.36
CA ALA A 106 -6.52 -2.53 14.60
C ALA A 106 -5.01 -2.38 14.36
N GLN A 107 -4.48 -3.03 13.33
CA GLN A 107 -3.07 -2.90 12.94
C GLN A 107 -2.71 -1.46 12.61
N ALA A 108 -3.54 -0.75 11.83
CA ALA A 108 -3.31 0.64 11.46
C ALA A 108 -3.25 1.56 12.69
N ILE A 109 -4.14 1.37 13.67
CA ILE A 109 -4.12 2.12 14.93
C ILE A 109 -2.84 1.83 15.72
N ILE A 110 -2.47 0.55 15.87
CA ILE A 110 -1.28 0.14 16.63
C ILE A 110 -0.01 0.72 16.00
N VAL A 111 0.14 0.58 14.68
CA VAL A 111 1.33 1.08 13.95
C VAL A 111 1.39 2.61 14.03
N GLY A 112 0.27 3.31 13.80
CA GLY A 112 0.25 4.77 13.86
C GLY A 112 0.51 5.33 15.26
N ALA A 113 -0.04 4.70 16.31
CA ALA A 113 0.22 5.07 17.70
C ALA A 113 1.70 4.87 18.07
N MET A 114 2.29 3.76 17.64
CA MET A 114 3.70 3.50 17.85
C MET A 114 4.58 4.50 17.10
N GLU A 115 4.26 4.82 15.85
CA GLU A 115 5.00 5.80 15.06
C GLU A 115 5.05 7.17 15.76
N ILE A 116 3.92 7.64 16.30
CA ILE A 116 3.86 8.88 17.08
C ILE A 116 4.67 8.75 18.38
N TYR A 117 4.55 7.63 19.10
CA TYR A 117 5.30 7.40 20.33
C TYR A 117 6.81 7.44 20.10
N LEU A 118 7.29 6.80 19.05
CA LEU A 118 8.72 6.72 18.73
C LEU A 118 9.28 8.07 18.33
N VAL A 119 8.54 8.82 17.52
CA VAL A 119 8.93 10.18 17.14
C VAL A 119 9.02 11.09 18.35
N THR A 120 8.14 10.93 19.34
CA THR A 120 8.21 11.77 20.55
C THR A 120 9.35 11.37 21.48
N ARG A 121 9.71 10.08 21.53
CA ARG A 121 10.80 9.54 22.37
C ARG A 121 12.19 9.74 21.77
N GLU A 122 12.34 9.59 20.46
CA GLU A 122 13.63 9.55 19.75
C GLU A 122 13.87 10.79 18.88
N ARG A 123 13.36 11.95 19.30
CA ARG A 123 13.41 13.21 18.51
C ARG A 123 14.80 13.57 18.00
N GLU A 124 15.85 13.20 18.72
CA GLU A 124 17.25 13.51 18.38
C GLU A 124 17.73 12.86 17.08
N PHE A 125 17.12 11.74 16.66
CA PHE A 125 17.47 11.04 15.42
C PHE A 125 16.71 11.56 14.20
N TYR A 126 15.73 12.46 14.39
CA TYR A 126 14.86 12.94 13.30
C TYR A 126 15.11 14.42 12.98
N VAL A 127 15.51 14.69 11.74
CA VAL A 127 15.68 16.07 11.22
C VAL A 127 14.35 16.82 11.19
N ARG A 128 13.23 16.13 10.92
CA ARG A 128 11.89 16.73 10.89
C ARG A 128 10.83 15.78 11.45
N ILE A 129 10.15 16.24 12.49
CA ILE A 129 9.17 15.46 13.28
C ILE A 129 7.80 15.43 12.58
N TRP A 130 7.44 16.52 11.90
CA TRP A 130 6.11 16.72 11.32
C TRP A 130 5.64 15.64 10.33
N PRO A 131 6.45 15.19 9.35
CA PRO A 131 6.00 14.17 8.39
C PRO A 131 5.62 12.85 9.08
N MET A 132 6.39 12.47 10.09
CA MET A 132 6.22 11.21 10.79
C MET A 132 5.01 11.23 11.73
N VAL A 133 4.80 12.35 12.45
CA VAL A 133 3.57 12.54 13.26
C VAL A 133 2.33 12.57 12.37
N LEU A 134 2.40 13.26 11.23
CA LEU A 134 1.29 13.31 10.29
C LEU A 134 0.97 11.91 9.75
N ASN A 135 1.98 11.14 9.36
CA ASN A 135 1.79 9.77 8.89
C ASN A 135 1.16 8.88 9.98
N GLY A 136 1.69 8.90 11.20
CA GLY A 136 1.11 8.13 12.31
C GLY A 136 -0.33 8.55 12.63
N ALA A 137 -0.63 9.86 12.58
CA ALA A 137 -1.99 10.37 12.79
C ALA A 137 -2.95 9.92 11.67
N LEU A 138 -2.50 9.91 10.42
CA LEU A 138 -3.27 9.40 9.28
C LEU A 138 -3.54 7.90 9.40
N TYR A 139 -2.57 7.12 9.88
CA TYR A 139 -2.75 5.69 10.16
C TYR A 139 -3.81 5.44 11.24
N ILE A 140 -3.77 6.19 12.34
CA ILE A 140 -4.79 6.11 13.39
C ILE A 140 -6.16 6.51 12.85
N LEU A 141 -6.24 7.61 12.11
CA LEU A 141 -7.49 8.09 11.52
C LEU A 141 -8.08 7.05 10.57
N LEU A 142 -7.26 6.46 9.70
CA LEU A 142 -7.64 5.38 8.80
C LEU A 142 -8.19 4.19 9.59
N GLY A 143 -7.48 3.77 10.63
CA GLY A 143 -7.90 2.66 11.46
C GLY A 143 -9.22 2.93 12.20
N ILE A 144 -9.41 4.12 12.75
CA ILE A 144 -10.69 4.52 13.37
C ILE A 144 -11.82 4.51 12.34
N LEU A 145 -11.58 5.06 11.14
CA LEU A 145 -12.59 5.10 10.08
C LEU A 145 -13.01 3.70 9.63
N LEU A 146 -12.04 2.79 9.47
CA LEU A 146 -12.30 1.38 9.18
C LEU A 146 -13.01 0.66 10.34
N PHE A 147 -12.74 1.03 11.59
CA PHE A 147 -13.40 0.43 12.74
C PHE A 147 -14.88 0.83 12.84
N LEU A 148 -15.18 2.11 12.55
CA LEU A 148 -16.55 2.64 12.59
C LEU A 148 -17.42 2.16 11.43
N ALA A 149 -16.84 2.05 10.23
CA ALA A 149 -17.58 1.70 9.02
C ALA A 149 -16.73 0.84 8.07
N PRO A 150 -16.43 -0.43 8.40
CA PRO A 150 -15.39 -1.21 7.73
C PRO A 150 -15.58 -1.33 6.23
N LEU A 151 -16.77 -1.79 5.79
CA LEU A 151 -17.05 -1.98 4.37
C LEU A 151 -17.19 -0.64 3.62
N ALA A 152 -17.85 0.35 4.23
CA ALA A 152 -18.07 1.65 3.59
C ALA A 152 -16.76 2.44 3.44
N ALA A 153 -15.96 2.50 4.51
CA ALA A 153 -14.65 3.15 4.49
C ALA A 153 -13.70 2.46 3.52
N ALA A 154 -13.60 1.13 3.56
CA ALA A 154 -12.76 0.39 2.61
C ALA A 154 -13.21 0.64 1.16
N SER A 155 -14.51 0.55 0.88
CA SER A 155 -15.05 0.79 -0.46
C SER A 155 -14.81 2.23 -0.94
N PHE A 156 -14.92 3.21 -0.05
CA PHE A 156 -14.60 4.61 -0.37
C PHE A 156 -13.16 4.76 -0.86
N PHE A 157 -12.19 4.19 -0.14
CA PHE A 157 -10.77 4.26 -0.56
C PHE A 157 -10.50 3.48 -1.85
N VAL A 158 -11.20 2.38 -2.09
CA VAL A 158 -11.12 1.63 -3.36
C VAL A 158 -11.63 2.47 -4.52
N ILE A 159 -12.78 3.12 -4.38
CA ILE A 159 -13.34 4.00 -5.42
C ILE A 159 -12.42 5.19 -5.63
N LEU A 160 -11.98 5.85 -4.55
CA LEU A 160 -11.07 6.99 -4.63
C LEU A 160 -9.77 6.62 -5.34
N GLY A 161 -9.15 5.50 -4.96
CA GLY A 161 -7.96 4.97 -5.62
C GLY A 161 -8.21 4.64 -7.09
N GLY A 162 -9.37 4.07 -7.41
CA GLY A 162 -9.79 3.78 -8.78
C GLY A 162 -9.92 5.04 -9.64
N VAL A 163 -10.61 6.06 -9.13
CA VAL A 163 -10.78 7.37 -9.79
C VAL A 163 -9.42 8.04 -10.02
N LEU A 164 -8.55 8.03 -9.01
CA LEU A 164 -7.19 8.58 -9.14
C LEU A 164 -6.38 7.81 -10.18
N ALA A 165 -6.45 6.47 -10.20
CA ALA A 165 -5.78 5.65 -11.19
C ALA A 165 -6.25 5.98 -12.61
N VAL A 166 -7.56 6.17 -12.82
CA VAL A 166 -8.12 6.63 -14.11
C VAL A 166 -7.54 7.99 -14.50
N PHE A 167 -7.54 8.95 -13.58
CA PHE A 167 -7.00 10.30 -13.83
C PHE A 167 -5.52 10.27 -14.23
N PHE A 168 -4.68 9.56 -13.46
CA PHE A 168 -3.26 9.42 -13.77
C PHE A 168 -3.01 8.67 -15.07
N SER A 169 -3.86 7.71 -15.43
CA SER A 169 -3.73 6.94 -16.67
C SER A 169 -3.84 7.83 -17.90
N PHE A 170 -4.77 8.79 -17.91
CA PHE A 170 -4.88 9.75 -19.01
C PHE A 170 -3.60 10.60 -19.16
N GLY A 171 -3.03 11.06 -18.05
CA GLY A 171 -1.75 11.79 -18.07
C GLY A 171 -0.60 10.95 -18.62
N LEU A 172 -0.49 9.69 -18.20
CA LEU A 172 0.56 8.77 -18.67
C LEU A 172 0.39 8.39 -20.15
N LEU A 173 -0.85 8.19 -20.62
CA LEU A 173 -1.13 7.94 -22.04
C LEU A 173 -0.73 9.13 -22.91
N GLY A 174 -1.03 10.36 -22.47
CA GLY A 174 -0.61 11.58 -23.15
C GLY A 174 0.92 11.70 -23.25
N LEU A 175 1.62 11.40 -22.16
CA LEU A 175 3.10 11.39 -22.15
C LEU A 175 3.68 10.28 -23.05
N ALA A 176 3.10 9.08 -23.01
CA ALA A 176 3.53 7.97 -23.85
C ALA A 176 3.39 8.32 -25.35
N TRP A 177 2.29 8.98 -25.72
CA TRP A 177 2.03 9.45 -27.08
C TRP A 177 3.04 10.52 -27.52
N HIS A 178 3.35 11.49 -26.66
CA HIS A 178 4.35 12.52 -26.94
C HIS A 178 5.76 11.94 -27.14
N LEU A 179 6.15 10.96 -26.33
CA LEU A 179 7.43 10.25 -26.48
C LEU A 179 7.49 9.42 -27.76
N TYR A 180 6.37 8.83 -28.17
CA TYR A 180 6.27 8.09 -29.43
C TYR A 180 6.52 9.02 -30.63
N GLN A 181 5.94 10.23 -30.63
CA GLN A 181 6.14 11.21 -31.70
C GLN A 181 7.58 11.74 -31.76
N LYS A 182 8.25 11.95 -30.62
CA LYS A 182 9.65 12.41 -30.55
C LYS A 182 10.69 11.34 -30.88
N GLY A 183 10.30 10.07 -30.99
CA GLY A 183 11.17 8.95 -31.33
C GLY A 183 11.44 8.80 -32.84
N PHE A 184 11.02 9.76 -33.66
CA PHE A 184 11.21 9.83 -35.12
C PHE A 184 12.13 10.99 -35.49
#